data_AF-A0A520CQN3-F1
#
_entry.id   AF-A0A520CQN3-F1
#
_cell.length_a   1.000
_cell.length_b   1.000
_cell.length_c   1.000
_cell.angle_alpha   90.00
_cell.angle_beta   90.00
_cell.angle_gamma   90.00
#
_symmetry.space_group_name_H-M   'P 1'
#
loop_
_entity.id
_entity.type
_entity.pdbx_description
1 polymer ?
#
loop_
_entity_poly.entity_id
_entity_poly.type
_entity_poly.pdbx_seq_one_letter_code
_entity_poly.pdbx_strand_id
1 'polypeptide(L)'
;MTNLNKSSSPVLVYLAFAIVYLVWGSTYFFIQKALAGFPPFILGVFRFSVAGILMLVWCKLKGEQIFNRKTIKIAAVSGILMLGIGNGIVIWVEQFIPSGLVAIMVASAAIWFIILDKPKWKENLSNKYIVSG
;
A
#
# COMPACT_ATOMS: atom_id res chain seq x y z
N MET A 1 -0.32 -15.18 29.18
CA MET A 1 0.04 -15.89 27.94
C MET A 1 -1.24 -16.08 27.13
N THR A 2 -1.54 -15.15 26.22
CA THR A 2 -2.78 -15.17 25.42
C THR A 2 -2.63 -16.13 24.23
N ASN A 3 -3.54 -17.09 24.11
CA ASN A 3 -3.61 -18.11 23.06
C ASN A 3 -3.53 -17.51 21.64
N LEU A 4 -2.40 -17.75 20.95
CA LEU A 4 -2.11 -17.27 19.59
C LEU A 4 -2.45 -18.32 18.52
N ASN A 5 -3.58 -19.03 18.64
CA ASN A 5 -3.94 -20.04 17.64
C ASN A 5 -5.44 -20.07 17.35
N LYS A 6 -6.00 -18.89 17.01
CA LYS A 6 -7.30 -18.84 16.35
C LYS A 6 -7.03 -19.05 14.85
N SER A 7 -7.22 -20.27 14.37
CA SER A 7 -7.29 -20.54 12.93
C SER A 7 -8.36 -19.60 12.37
N SER A 8 -7.92 -18.58 11.63
CA SER A 8 -8.82 -17.56 11.11
C SER A 8 -9.78 -18.29 10.16
N SER A 9 -11.09 -18.14 10.39
CA SER A 9 -12.09 -18.78 9.52
C SER A 9 -11.77 -18.43 8.06
N PRO A 10 -11.72 -19.41 7.14
CA PRO A 10 -11.44 -19.14 5.73
C PRO A 10 -12.32 -18.02 5.16
N VAL A 11 -13.56 -17.91 5.65
CA VAL A 11 -14.51 -16.85 5.30
C VAL A 11 -14.00 -15.45 5.68
N LEU A 12 -13.39 -15.29 6.86
CA LEU A 12 -12.80 -14.01 7.29
C LEU A 12 -11.61 -13.62 6.41
N VAL A 13 -10.83 -14.60 5.96
CA VAL A 13 -9.70 -14.36 5.05
C VAL A 13 -10.22 -13.88 3.69
N TYR A 14 -11.20 -14.58 3.10
CA TYR A 14 -11.81 -14.15 1.84
C TYR A 14 -12.43 -12.75 1.93
N LEU A 15 -13.12 -12.46 3.04
CA LEU A 15 -13.72 -11.15 3.25
C LEU A 15 -12.66 -10.05 3.40
N ALA A 16 -11.58 -10.32 4.11
CA ALA A 16 -10.46 -9.38 4.23
C ALA A 16 -9.85 -9.08 2.86
N PHE A 17 -9.62 -10.09 2.02
CA PHE A 17 -9.14 -9.89 0.64
C PHE A 17 -10.14 -9.11 -0.20
N ALA A 18 -11.43 -9.42 -0.12
CA ALA A 18 -12.47 -8.69 -0.84
C ALA A 18 -12.50 -7.20 -0.47
N ILE A 19 -12.39 -6.89 0.83
CA ILE A 19 -12.31 -5.50 1.31
C ILE A 19 -11.06 -4.81 0.76
N VAL A 20 -9.89 -5.46 0.85
CA VAL A 20 -8.64 -4.90 0.33
C VAL A 20 -8.76 -4.60 -1.17
N TYR A 21 -9.30 -5.54 -1.96
CA TYR A 21 -9.46 -5.36 -3.41
C TYR A 21 -10.43 -4.24 -3.76
N LEU A 22 -11.56 -4.15 -3.08
CA LEU A 22 -12.55 -3.09 -3.31
C LEU A 22 -12.00 -1.72 -2.90
N VAL A 23 -11.35 -1.63 -1.73
CA VAL A 23 -10.81 -0.36 -1.23
C VAL A 23 -9.63 0.11 -2.08
N TRP A 24 -8.68 -0.77 -2.41
CA TRP A 24 -7.53 -0.39 -3.25
C TRP A 24 -7.94 -0.13 -4.70
N GLY A 25 -8.80 -0.95 -5.29
CA GLY A 25 -9.28 -0.76 -6.66
C GLY A 25 -10.05 0.56 -6.82
N SER A 26 -10.96 0.85 -5.89
CA SER A 26 -11.72 2.11 -5.92
C SER A 26 -10.85 3.34 -5.67
N THR A 27 -9.72 3.21 -4.96
CA THR A 27 -8.80 4.32 -4.70
C THR A 27 -8.27 4.92 -6.02
N TYR A 28 -7.85 4.09 -6.99
CA TYR A 28 -7.39 4.57 -8.30
C TYR A 28 -8.50 5.31 -9.07
N PHE A 29 -9.74 4.80 -8.99
CA PHE A 29 -10.88 5.49 -9.61
C PHE A 29 -11.13 6.86 -8.99
N PHE A 30 -11.10 6.96 -7.65
CA PHE A 30 -11.34 8.21 -6.93
C PHE A 30 -10.21 9.22 -7.09
N ILE A 31 -8.95 8.79 -7.17
CA ILE A 31 -7.81 9.69 -7.43
C ILE A 31 -8.01 10.34 -8.81
N GLN A 32 -8.28 9.55 -9.86
CA GLN A 32 -8.55 10.07 -11.19
C GLN A 32 -9.74 11.04 -11.22
N LYS A 33 -10.81 10.78 -10.45
CA LYS A 33 -11.93 11.71 -10.32
C LYS A 33 -11.54 12.99 -9.56
N ALA A 34 -10.76 12.89 -8.50
CA ALA A 34 -10.31 14.04 -7.72
C ALA A 34 -9.34 14.94 -8.49
N LEU A 35 -8.56 14.37 -9.42
CA LEU A 35 -7.65 15.11 -10.31
C LEU A 35 -8.39 16.07 -11.27
N ALA A 36 -9.70 15.91 -11.46
CA ALA A 36 -10.51 16.87 -12.21
C ALA A 36 -10.66 18.21 -11.46
N GLY A 37 -10.54 18.22 -10.13
CA GLY A 37 -10.69 19.42 -9.29
C GLY A 37 -9.43 19.86 -8.56
N PHE A 38 -8.47 18.95 -8.33
CA PHE A 38 -7.26 19.23 -7.55
C PHE A 38 -5.98 18.91 -8.35
N PRO A 39 -4.91 19.72 -8.17
CA PRO A 39 -3.59 19.35 -8.63
C PRO A 39 -3.11 18.03 -7.98
N PRO A 40 -2.31 17.22 -8.70
CA PRO A 40 -1.98 15.85 -8.32
C PRO A 40 -1.21 15.77 -7.00
N PHE A 41 -0.19 16.58 -6.85
CA PHE A 41 0.64 16.57 -5.65
C PHE A 41 -0.10 17.16 -4.44
N ILE A 42 -1.02 18.11 -4.65
CA ILE A 42 -1.83 18.67 -3.56
C ILE A 42 -2.78 17.61 -3.01
N LEU A 43 -3.40 16.81 -3.88
CA LEU A 43 -4.23 15.68 -3.48
C LEU A 43 -3.45 14.68 -2.61
N GLY A 44 -2.24 14.30 -3.07
CA GLY A 44 -1.35 13.41 -2.32
C GLY A 44 -0.93 13.97 -0.97
N VAL A 45 -0.45 15.22 -0.94
CA VAL A 45 -0.02 15.90 0.30
C VAL A 45 -1.18 15.99 1.28
N PHE A 46 -2.37 16.41 0.84
CA PHE A 46 -3.53 16.49 1.71
C PHE A 46 -3.91 15.13 2.29
N ARG A 47 -4.03 14.11 1.44
CA ARG A 47 -4.40 12.74 1.84
C ARG A 47 -3.43 12.17 2.88
N PHE A 48 -2.14 12.24 2.62
CA PHE A 48 -1.13 11.66 3.49
C PHE A 48 -0.83 12.50 4.73
N SER A 49 -0.99 13.84 4.66
CA SER A 49 -0.86 14.69 5.84
C SER A 49 -2.00 14.47 6.81
N VAL A 50 -3.24 14.37 6.33
CA VAL A 50 -4.40 14.05 7.18
C VAL A 50 -4.22 12.68 7.84
N ALA A 51 -3.85 11.64 7.07
CA ALA A 51 -3.60 10.31 7.62
C ALA A 51 -2.44 10.30 8.64
N GLY A 52 -1.36 11.01 8.36
CA GLY A 52 -0.21 11.14 9.25
C GLY A 52 -0.57 11.83 10.57
N ILE A 53 -1.33 12.93 10.52
CA ILE A 53 -1.81 13.63 11.72
C ILE A 53 -2.72 12.72 12.55
N LEU A 54 -3.68 12.03 11.92
CA LEU A 54 -4.58 11.11 12.62
C LEU A 54 -3.80 9.98 13.31
N MET A 55 -2.81 9.40 12.64
CA MET A 55 -1.95 8.37 13.21
C MET A 55 -1.10 8.90 14.36
N LEU A 56 -0.53 10.11 14.25
CA LEU A 56 0.24 10.73 15.34
C LEU A 56 -0.63 11.02 16.57
N VAL A 57 -1.85 11.52 16.35
CA VAL A 57 -2.83 11.72 17.44
C VAL A 57 -3.16 10.38 18.09
N TRP A 58 -3.40 9.34 17.31
CA TRP A 58 -3.70 8.00 17.82
C TRP A 58 -2.55 7.41 18.66
N CYS A 59 -1.30 7.50 18.19
CA CYS A 59 -0.13 7.06 18.95
C CYS A 59 0.02 7.84 20.27
N LYS A 60 -0.29 9.15 20.26
CA LYS A 60 -0.26 9.98 21.47
C LYS A 60 -1.31 9.52 22.47
N LEU A 61 -2.53 9.22 22.01
CA LEU A 61 -3.61 8.70 22.86
C LEU A 61 -3.29 7.32 23.46
N LYS A 62 -2.53 6.49 22.74
CA LYS A 62 -2.04 5.20 23.25
C LYS A 62 -0.83 5.29 24.19
N GLY A 63 -0.25 6.48 24.37
CA GLY A 63 0.95 6.66 25.19
C GLY A 63 2.22 6.06 24.57
N GLU A 64 2.25 5.82 23.24
CA GLU A 64 3.43 5.29 22.58
C GLU A 64 4.56 6.33 22.50
N GLN A 65 5.81 5.87 22.54
CA GLN A 65 6.98 6.74 22.40
C GLN A 65 7.17 7.17 20.94
N ILE A 66 6.49 8.25 20.54
CA ILE A 66 6.51 8.81 19.18
C ILE A 66 7.93 9.27 18.77
N PHE A 67 8.73 9.74 19.73
CA PHE A 67 10.00 10.43 19.48
C PHE A 67 11.26 9.53 19.53
N ASN A 68 11.17 8.31 19.01
CA ASN A 68 12.37 7.47 18.81
C ASN A 68 13.06 7.81 17.48
N ARG A 69 14.27 8.38 17.52
CA ARG A 69 15.04 8.77 16.33
C ARG A 69 15.26 7.61 15.34
N LYS A 70 15.43 6.37 15.83
CA LYS A 70 15.61 5.19 14.96
C LYS A 70 14.31 4.86 14.21
N THR A 71 13.19 4.84 14.93
CA THR A 71 11.87 4.58 14.35
C THR A 71 11.46 5.68 13.37
N ILE A 72 11.71 6.94 13.71
CA ILE A 72 11.43 8.08 12.83
C ILE A 72 12.24 7.98 11.55
N LYS A 73 13.53 7.65 11.60
CA LYS A 73 14.35 7.48 10.38
C LYS A 73 13.80 6.37 9.49
N ILE A 74 13.46 5.22 10.06
CA ILE A 74 12.90 4.10 9.30
C ILE A 74 11.54 4.48 8.69
N ALA A 75 10.66 5.11 9.47
CA ALA A 75 9.35 5.56 9.02
C ALA A 75 9.42 6.66 7.97
N ALA A 76 10.38 7.59 8.08
CA ALA A 76 10.59 8.64 7.10
C ALA A 76 11.07 8.06 5.78
N VAL A 77 12.07 7.16 5.81
CA VAL A 77 12.57 6.50 4.60
C VAL A 77 11.46 5.65 3.95
N SER A 78 10.76 4.82 4.72
CA SER A 78 9.68 3.98 4.17
C SER A 78 8.51 4.83 3.67
N GLY A 79 8.15 5.90 4.37
CA GLY A 79 7.10 6.83 3.96
C GLY A 79 7.45 7.56 2.66
N ILE A 80 8.68 8.05 2.52
CA ILE A 80 9.14 8.72 1.29
C ILE A 80 9.13 7.74 0.12
N LEU A 81 9.68 6.54 0.28
CA LEU A 81 9.70 5.57 -0.83
C LEU A 81 8.29 5.08 -1.19
N MET A 82 7.45 4.75 -0.20
CA MET A 82 6.17 4.09 -0.45
C MET A 82 5.04 5.07 -0.76
N LEU A 83 4.93 6.14 0.02
CA LEU A 83 3.86 7.14 -0.12
C LEU A 83 4.27 8.28 -1.06
N GLY A 84 5.53 8.74 -0.95
CA GLY A 84 6.06 9.78 -1.81
C GLY A 84 6.31 9.29 -3.23
N ILE A 85 7.25 8.35 -3.40
CA ILE A 85 7.64 7.86 -4.73
C ILE A 85 6.57 6.91 -5.27
N GLY A 86 6.26 5.82 -4.56
CA GLY A 86 5.31 4.82 -5.03
C GLY A 86 3.92 5.38 -5.35
N ASN A 87 3.23 5.93 -4.35
CA ASN A 87 1.90 6.52 -4.56
C ASN A 87 1.95 7.86 -5.33
N GLY A 88 2.98 8.68 -5.17
CA GLY A 88 3.07 9.95 -5.90
C GLY A 88 3.20 9.76 -7.41
N ILE A 89 3.96 8.75 -7.86
CA ILE A 89 4.03 8.39 -9.29
C ILE A 89 2.66 7.95 -9.80
N VAL A 90 1.91 7.16 -9.03
CA VAL A 90 0.54 6.74 -9.41
C VAL A 90 -0.35 7.96 -9.62
N ILE A 91 -0.40 8.88 -8.65
CA ILE A 91 -1.24 10.08 -8.73
C ILE A 91 -0.83 10.97 -9.92
N TRP A 92 0.48 11.04 -10.22
CA TRP A 92 0.98 11.79 -11.36
C TRP A 92 0.59 11.14 -12.69
N VAL A 93 0.74 9.83 -12.83
CA VAL A 93 0.43 9.08 -14.07
C VAL A 93 -1.07 9.04 -14.37
N GLU A 94 -1.93 9.03 -13.34
CA GLU A 94 -3.39 9.04 -13.52
C GLU A 94 -3.94 10.29 -14.22
N GLN A 95 -3.13 11.36 -14.34
CA GLN A 95 -3.47 12.51 -15.16
C GLN A 95 -3.37 12.24 -16.67
N PHE A 96 -2.54 11.26 -17.05
CA PHE A 96 -2.22 10.97 -18.44
C PHE A 96 -2.90 9.70 -18.94
N ILE A 97 -3.25 8.78 -18.03
CA ILE A 97 -3.68 7.42 -18.37
C ILE A 97 -4.94 7.03 -17.56
N PRO A 98 -5.90 6.27 -18.13
CA PRO A 98 -7.05 5.75 -17.39
C PRO A 98 -6.67 4.93 -16.15
N SER A 99 -7.42 5.11 -15.06
CA SER A 99 -7.18 4.43 -13.77
C SER A 99 -7.16 2.90 -13.87
N GLY A 100 -7.93 2.32 -14.81
CA GLY A 100 -7.90 0.88 -15.08
C GLY A 100 -6.53 0.38 -15.59
N LEU A 101 -5.85 1.14 -16.44
CA LEU A 101 -4.52 0.77 -16.93
C LEU A 101 -3.48 0.94 -15.83
N VAL A 102 -3.58 2.01 -15.04
CA VAL A 102 -2.72 2.22 -13.87
C VAL A 102 -2.86 1.08 -12.87
N ALA A 103 -4.08 0.61 -12.60
CA ALA A 103 -4.32 -0.53 -11.71
C ALA A 103 -3.65 -1.82 -12.22
N ILE A 104 -3.70 -2.10 -13.52
CA ILE A 104 -3.01 -3.26 -14.13
C ILE A 104 -1.49 -3.11 -14.01
N MET A 105 -0.95 -1.92 -14.26
CA MET A 105 0.48 -1.66 -14.12
C MET A 105 0.95 -1.84 -12.67
N VAL A 106 0.18 -1.37 -11.68
CA VAL A 106 0.50 -1.58 -10.26
C VAL A 106 0.35 -3.06 -9.86
N ALA A 107 -0.62 -3.78 -10.40
CA ALA A 107 -0.74 -5.23 -10.18
C ALA A 107 0.49 -6.01 -10.68
N SER A 108 1.20 -5.51 -11.70
CA SER A 108 2.47 -6.10 -12.16
C SER A 108 3.60 -6.02 -11.12
N ALA A 109 3.46 -5.22 -10.05
CA ALA A 109 4.44 -5.16 -8.96
C ALA A 109 4.68 -6.55 -8.33
N ALA A 110 3.68 -7.43 -8.30
CA ALA A 110 3.85 -8.81 -7.83
C ALA A 110 4.90 -9.58 -8.63
N ILE A 111 4.95 -9.36 -9.95
CA ILE A 111 5.95 -9.96 -10.84
C ILE A 111 7.34 -9.41 -10.48
N TRP A 112 7.44 -8.09 -10.32
CA TRP A 112 8.70 -7.45 -9.91
C TRP A 112 9.19 -7.91 -8.54
N PHE A 113 8.29 -8.18 -7.58
CA PHE A 113 8.66 -8.75 -6.30
C PHE A 113 9.32 -10.13 -6.45
N ILE A 114 8.75 -11.02 -7.27
CA ILE A 114 9.32 -12.35 -7.53
C ILE A 114 10.69 -12.22 -8.23
N ILE A 115 10.80 -11.35 -9.22
CA ILE A 115 12.05 -11.12 -9.96
C ILE A 115 13.13 -10.53 -9.04
N LEU A 116 12.80 -9.55 -8.21
CA LEU A 116 13.81 -8.88 -7.38
C LEU A 116 14.19 -9.70 -6.13
N ASP A 117 13.34 -10.63 -5.67
CA ASP A 117 13.62 -11.52 -4.54
C ASP A 117 14.56 -12.69 -4.91
N LYS A 118 15.73 -12.35 -5.46
CA LYS A 118 16.79 -13.26 -5.90
C LYS A 118 17.15 -14.35 -4.87
N PRO A 119 17.26 -14.05 -3.57
CA PRO A 119 17.58 -15.07 -2.56
C PRO A 119 16.54 -16.20 -2.47
N LYS A 120 15.27 -15.91 -2.79
CA LYS A 120 14.16 -16.88 -2.70
C LYS A 120 13.74 -17.47 -4.04
N TRP A 121 14.47 -17.22 -5.11
CA TRP A 121 14.14 -17.75 -6.44
C TRP A 121 14.00 -19.28 -6.48
N LYS A 122 14.80 -20.02 -5.70
CA LYS A 122 14.68 -21.48 -5.65
C LYS A 122 13.33 -21.96 -5.08
N GLU A 123 12.72 -21.20 -4.17
CA GLU A 123 11.40 -21.51 -3.62
C GLU A 123 10.29 -20.96 -4.53
N ASN A 124 10.43 -19.73 -5.00
CA ASN A 124 9.41 -19.05 -5.81
C ASN A 124 9.25 -19.68 -7.20
N LEU A 125 10.34 -20.07 -7.87
CA LEU A 125 10.30 -20.63 -9.24
C LEU A 125 10.10 -22.15 -9.27
N SER A 126 10.27 -22.85 -8.14
CA SER A 126 10.02 -24.29 -8.04
C SER A 126 8.55 -24.60 -7.73
N ASN A 127 7.83 -23.64 -7.15
CA ASN A 127 6.42 -23.81 -6.81
C ASN A 127 5.51 -23.61 -8.04
N LYS A 128 4.91 -24.70 -8.54
CA LYS A 128 4.02 -24.70 -9.70
C LYS A 128 2.88 -23.69 -9.58
N TYR A 129 2.35 -23.44 -8.38
CA TYR A 129 1.25 -22.50 -8.16
C TYR A 129 1.68 -21.04 -8.32
N ILE A 130 2.95 -20.71 -8.06
CA ILE A 130 3.47 -19.34 -8.23
C ILE A 130 3.78 -19.08 -9.71
N VAL A 131 4.19 -20.11 -10.45
CA VAL A 131 4.54 -20.02 -11.88
C VAL A 131 3.32 -20.08 -12.80
N SER A 132 2.25 -20.80 -12.42
CA SER A 132 1.01 -20.89 -13.21
C SER A 132 0.10 -19.66 -13.09
N GLY A 133 0.35 -18.80 -12.10
CA GLY A 133 -0.57 -17.75 -11.67
C GLY A 133 -1.60 -18.24 -10.67
#